data_AF-A0A3M8CKK0-F1
#
_entry.id   AF-A0A3M8CKK0-F1
#
_cell.length_a   1.000
_cell.length_b   1.000
_cell.length_c   1.000
_cell.angle_alpha   90.00
_cell.angle_beta   90.00
_cell.angle_gamma   90.00
#
_symmetry.space_group_name_H-M   'P 1'
#
loop_
_entity.id
_entity.type
_entity.pdbx_description
1 polymer ?
#
loop_
_entity_poly.entity_id
_entity_poly.type
_entity_poly.pdbx_seq_one_letter_code
_entity_poly.pdbx_strand_id
1 'polypeptide(L)'
;MILTALLIGAVAVLAISFWDEIKNWMRSLVAKARKAVKATVIGAKIFLKKMKEAYEEIAKTYQQDSKGQWYETTETKRVSESEVPPEIRQKARVINKEVDISKELEDELKLIL
;
A
#
# COMPACT_ATOMS: atom_id res chain seq x y z
N MET A 1 -27.41 15.52 14.33
CA MET A 1 -25.98 15.90 14.40
C MET A 1 -25.08 14.84 15.06
N ILE A 2 -25.60 13.92 15.88
CA ILE A 2 -24.80 12.86 16.53
C ILE A 2 -24.42 11.74 15.54
N LEU A 3 -25.33 11.34 14.65
CA LEU A 3 -25.07 10.33 13.60
C LEU A 3 -23.95 10.72 12.63
N THR A 4 -23.89 12.01 12.25
CA THR A 4 -22.84 12.53 11.35
C THR A 4 -21.46 12.52 12.01
N ALA A 5 -21.36 12.87 13.30
CA ALA A 5 -20.09 12.82 14.03
C ALA A 5 -19.58 11.38 14.21
N LEU A 6 -20.47 10.42 14.44
CA LEU A 6 -20.11 9.01 14.59
C LEU A 6 -19.59 8.41 13.26
N LEU A 7 -20.23 8.76 12.14
CA LEU A 7 -19.81 8.33 10.80
C LEU A 7 -18.45 8.91 10.40
N ILE A 8 -18.22 10.19 10.70
CA ILE A 8 -16.93 10.84 10.42
C ILE A 8 -15.81 10.20 11.26
N GLY A 9 -16.08 9.91 12.54
CA GLY A 9 -15.12 9.23 13.42
C GLY A 9 -14.76 7.82 12.93
N ALA A 10 -15.74 7.02 12.51
CA ALA A 10 -15.50 5.67 12.02
C ALA A 10 -14.68 5.63 10.72
N VAL A 11 -14.95 6.54 9.78
CA VAL A 11 -14.21 6.63 8.50
C VAL A 11 -12.76 7.03 8.74
N ALA A 12 -12.51 8.00 9.64
CA ALA A 12 -11.17 8.44 9.97
C ALA A 12 -10.34 7.32 10.62
N VAL A 13 -10.94 6.55 11.54
CA VAL A 13 -10.25 5.42 12.19
C VAL A 13 -9.88 4.33 11.19
N LEU A 14 -10.76 3.99 10.24
CA LEU A 14 -10.46 3.01 9.19
C LEU A 14 -9.32 3.47 8.29
N ALA A 15 -9.30 4.75 7.89
CA ALA A 15 -8.21 5.30 7.08
C ALA A 15 -6.86 5.19 7.79
N ILE A 16 -6.80 5.59 9.07
CA ILE A 16 -5.57 5.50 9.87
C ILE A 16 -5.09 4.05 9.97
N SER A 17 -5.99 3.11 10.29
CA SER A 17 -5.64 1.69 10.43
C SER A 17 -5.10 1.10 9.14
N PHE A 18 -5.75 1.40 8.01
CA PHE A 18 -5.33 0.95 6.69
C PHE A 18 -3.90 1.41 6.35
N TRP A 19 -3.62 2.70 6.54
CA TRP A 19 -2.30 3.25 6.26
C TRP A 19 -1.23 2.75 7.24
N ASP A 20 -1.57 2.56 8.52
CA ASP A 20 -0.67 1.96 9.50
C ASP A 20 -0.29 0.53 9.13
N GLU A 21 -1.23 -0.27 8.65
CA GLU A 21 -0.95 -1.62 8.15
C GLU A 21 -0.02 -1.60 6.94
N ILE A 22 -0.29 -0.74 5.95
CA ILE A 22 0.57 -0.60 4.77
C ILE A 22 2.00 -0.19 5.17
N LYS A 23 2.14 0.78 6.09
CA LYS A 23 3.46 1.22 6.59
C LYS A 23 4.22 0.08 7.26
N ASN A 24 3.54 -0.68 8.13
CA ASN A 24 4.14 -1.81 8.83
C ASN A 24 4.54 -2.92 7.86
N TRP A 25 3.69 -3.20 6.87
CA TRP A 25 3.99 -4.16 5.83
C TRP A 25 5.20 -3.73 5.00
N MET A 26 5.25 -2.48 4.54
CA MET A 26 6.37 -1.95 3.77
C MET A 26 7.70 -2.02 4.52
N ARG A 27 7.71 -1.73 5.84
CA ARG A 27 8.92 -1.91 6.68
C ARG A 27 9.41 -3.35 6.67
N SER A 28 8.48 -4.32 6.74
CA SER A 28 8.80 -5.74 6.63
C SER A 28 9.36 -6.10 5.25
N LEU A 29 8.76 -5.59 4.17
CA LEU A 29 9.22 -5.81 2.80
C LEU A 29 10.65 -5.30 2.57
N VAL A 30 10.93 -4.06 2.98
CA VAL A 30 12.27 -3.47 2.86
C VAL A 30 13.29 -4.28 3.67
N ALA A 31 12.92 -4.73 4.88
CA ALA A 31 13.80 -5.55 5.71
C ALA A 31 14.08 -6.93 5.07
N LYS A 32 13.06 -7.59 4.50
CA LYS A 32 13.21 -8.85 3.76
C LYS A 32 14.07 -8.67 2.51
N ALA A 33 13.77 -7.64 1.71
CA ALA A 33 14.50 -7.27 0.50
C ALA A 33 16.00 -7.09 0.74
N ARG A 34 16.36 -6.31 1.78
CA ARG A 34 17.77 -6.10 2.16
C ARG A 34 18.48 -7.41 2.52
N LYS A 35 17.80 -8.32 3.21
CA LYS A 35 18.36 -9.63 3.61
C LYS A 35 18.51 -10.58 2.42
N ALA A 36 17.55 -10.59 1.49
CA ALA A 36 17.49 -11.57 0.41
C ALA A 36 18.59 -11.38 -0.65
N VAL A 37 18.87 -10.12 -1.04
CA VAL A 37 19.71 -9.85 -2.23
C VAL A 37 21.06 -9.21 -1.88
N LYS A 38 21.36 -8.92 -0.59
CA LYS A 38 22.50 -8.07 -0.17
C LYS A 38 22.60 -6.78 -1.02
N ALA A 39 21.46 -6.27 -1.47
CA ALA A 39 21.32 -5.16 -2.41
C ALA A 39 20.75 -3.94 -1.72
N THR A 40 21.04 -2.77 -2.28
CA THR A 40 20.43 -1.52 -1.83
C THR A 40 19.01 -1.44 -2.38
N VAL A 41 18.04 -1.23 -1.49
CA VAL A 41 16.66 -0.93 -1.89
C VAL A 41 16.64 0.51 -2.41
N ILE A 42 16.29 0.68 -3.68
CA ILE A 42 16.29 1.98 -4.36
C ILE A 42 14.92 2.65 -4.26
N GLY A 43 13.86 1.86 -4.28
CA GLY A 43 12.50 2.38 -4.18
C GLY A 43 11.47 1.30 -3.95
N ALA A 44 10.25 1.73 -3.62
CA ALA A 44 9.09 0.87 -3.53
C ALA A 44 7.88 1.59 -4.14
N LYS A 45 6.96 0.81 -4.70
CA LYS A 45 5.66 1.27 -5.14
C LYS A 45 4.58 0.38 -4.54
N ILE A 46 3.44 0.97 -4.25
CA ILE A 46 2.27 0.25 -3.77
C ILE A 46 1.09 0.44 -4.71
N PHE A 47 0.42 -0.65 -4.99
CA PHE A 47 -0.72 -0.72 -5.87
C PHE A 47 -1.88 -1.36 -5.13
N LEU A 48 -3.08 -0.92 -5.49
CA LEU A 48 -4.31 -1.59 -5.12
C LEU A 48 -5.00 -2.11 -6.36
N LYS A 49 -5.50 -3.34 -6.29
CA LYS A 49 -6.23 -3.98 -7.39
C LYS A 49 -7.54 -4.53 -6.86
N LYS A 50 -8.64 -4.09 -7.47
CA LYS A 50 -9.96 -4.64 -7.15
C LYS A 50 -10.13 -6.02 -7.75
N MET A 51 -10.48 -6.96 -6.88
CA MET A 51 -11.00 -8.28 -7.23
C MET A 51 -12.53 -8.26 -7.08
N LYS A 52 -13.22 -9.36 -7.41
CA LYS A 52 -14.69 -9.41 -7.37
C LYS A 52 -15.27 -8.91 -6.03
N GLU A 53 -14.83 -9.51 -4.92
CA GLU A 53 -15.37 -9.27 -3.56
C GLU A 53 -14.28 -8.82 -2.57
N ALA A 54 -13.10 -8.46 -3.06
CA ALA A 54 -11.94 -8.13 -2.23
C ALA A 54 -10.99 -7.19 -2.98
N TYR A 55 -9.97 -6.71 -2.30
CA TYR A 55 -8.85 -6.01 -2.93
C TYR A 55 -7.55 -6.79 -2.71
N GLU A 56 -6.61 -6.61 -3.62
CA GLU A 56 -5.22 -7.01 -3.50
C GLU A 56 -4.38 -5.76 -3.29
N GLU A 57 -3.69 -5.68 -2.17
CA GLU A 57 -2.58 -4.76 -1.96
C GLU A 57 -1.32 -5.41 -2.54
N ILE A 58 -0.63 -4.70 -3.42
CA ILE A 58 0.52 -5.21 -4.14
C ILE A 58 1.67 -4.23 -3.91
N ALA A 59 2.75 -4.71 -3.33
CA ALA A 59 3.94 -3.92 -3.11
C ALA A 59 5.07 -4.42 -4.01
N LYS A 60 5.62 -3.51 -4.81
CA LYS A 60 6.77 -3.76 -5.68
C LYS A 60 7.98 -3.03 -5.12
N THR A 61 9.01 -3.78 -4.75
CA THR A 61 10.27 -3.23 -4.26
C THR A 61 11.34 -3.38 -5.33
N TYR A 62 12.11 -2.32 -5.55
CA TYR A 62 13.16 -2.25 -6.56
C TYR A 62 14.52 -2.19 -5.86
N GLN A 63 15.42 -3.10 -6.24
CA GLN A 63 16.75 -3.21 -5.65
C GLN A 63 17.82 -3.31 -6.74
N GLN A 64 19.02 -2.86 -6.40
CA GLN A 64 20.20 -3.01 -7.26
C GLN A 64 21.36 -3.62 -6.48
N ASP A 65 21.97 -4.67 -7.03
CA ASP A 65 23.16 -5.30 -6.44
C ASP A 65 24.44 -4.51 -6.72
N SER A 66 25.57 -4.94 -6.14
CA SER A 66 26.87 -4.30 -6.34
C SER A 66 27.43 -4.41 -7.76
N LYS A 67 26.82 -5.24 -8.62
CA LYS A 67 27.17 -5.40 -10.03
C LYS A 67 26.25 -4.56 -10.94
N GLY A 68 25.32 -3.81 -10.36
CA GLY A 68 24.37 -2.99 -11.09
C GLY A 68 23.16 -3.75 -11.64
N GLN A 69 22.96 -5.02 -11.26
CA GLN A 69 21.81 -5.82 -11.70
C GLN A 69 20.55 -5.40 -10.95
N TRP A 70 19.45 -5.22 -11.69
CA TRP A 70 18.16 -4.84 -11.15
C TRP A 70 17.35 -6.05 -10.74
N TYR A 71 16.72 -5.95 -9.58
CA TYR A 71 15.78 -6.92 -9.04
C TYR A 71 14.48 -6.20 -8.71
N GLU A 72 13.36 -6.87 -9.02
CA GLU A 72 12.03 -6.48 -8.56
C GLU A 72 11.49 -7.60 -7.68
N THR A 73 10.97 -7.26 -6.51
CA THR A 73 10.22 -8.17 -5.65
C THR A 73 8.78 -7.70 -5.57
N THR A 74 7.83 -8.54 -5.97
CA THR A 74 6.40 -8.29 -5.83
C THR A 74 5.84 -9.16 -4.70
N GLU A 75 5.29 -8.53 -3.67
CA GLU A 75 4.48 -9.21 -2.64
C GLU A 75 3.04 -8.74 -2.74
N THR A 76 2.09 -9.67 -2.62
CA THR A 76 0.65 -9.40 -2.71
C THR A 76 -0.05 -9.89 -1.45
N LYS A 77 -0.94 -9.05 -0.91
CA LYS A 77 -1.81 -9.37 0.23
C LYS A 77 -3.26 -9.16 -0.18
N ARG A 78 -4.13 -10.10 0.20
CA ARG A 78 -5.59 -9.94 0.02
C ARG A 78 -6.17 -9.22 1.24
N VAL A 79 -7.02 -8.23 1.00
CA VAL A 79 -7.72 -7.45 2.03
C VAL A 79 -9.21 -7.36 1.72
N SER A 80 -10.03 -7.28 2.76
CA SER A 80 -11.48 -7.14 2.61
C SER A 80 -11.86 -5.73 2.14
N GLU A 81 -13.01 -5.61 1.48
CA GLU A 81 -13.51 -4.29 1.03
C GLU A 81 -13.77 -3.32 2.20
N SER A 82 -14.12 -3.83 3.38
CA SER A 82 -14.34 -3.04 4.59
C SER A 82 -13.06 -2.44 5.18
N GLU A 83 -11.91 -3.06 4.94
CA GLU A 83 -10.60 -2.58 5.42
C GLU A 83 -10.02 -1.48 4.53
N VAL A 84 -10.50 -1.35 3.28
CA VAL A 84 -10.01 -0.33 2.35
C VAL A 84 -10.86 0.94 2.47
N PRO A 85 -10.26 2.12 2.70
CA PRO A 85 -11.00 3.38 2.80
C PRO A 85 -11.82 3.71 1.54
N PRO A 86 -13.00 4.35 1.67
CA PRO A 86 -13.90 4.62 0.54
C PRO A 86 -13.24 5.37 -0.64
N GLU A 87 -12.39 6.35 -0.34
CA GLU A 87 -11.65 7.14 -1.32
C GLU A 87 -10.70 6.28 -2.17
N ILE A 88 -10.01 5.33 -1.54
CA ILE A 88 -9.09 4.42 -2.20
C ILE A 88 -9.87 3.40 -3.04
N ARG A 89 -11.00 2.89 -2.53
CA ARG A 89 -11.91 2.03 -3.32
C ARG A 89 -12.41 2.73 -4.57
N GLN A 90 -12.74 4.01 -4.48
CA GLN A 90 -13.19 4.80 -5.62
C GLN A 90 -12.12 4.93 -6.70
N LYS A 91 -10.84 5.06 -6.29
CA LYS A 91 -9.69 5.08 -7.19
C LYS A 91 -9.48 3.73 -7.88
N ALA A 92 -9.58 2.64 -7.12
CA ALA A 92 -9.44 1.26 -7.59
C ALA A 92 -10.76 0.60 -8.02
N ARG A 93 -11.72 1.35 -8.57
CA ARG A 93 -13.06 0.81 -8.89
C ARG A 93 -13.10 -0.21 -10.03
N VAL A 94 -12.09 -0.21 -10.90
CA VAL A 94 -12.04 -1.09 -12.07
C VAL A 94 -11.47 -2.45 -11.67
N ILE A 95 -12.27 -3.49 -11.88
CA ILE A 95 -11.88 -4.87 -11.57
C ILE A 95 -10.66 -5.28 -12.40
N ASN A 96 -9.74 -6.00 -11.78
CA ASN A 96 -8.49 -6.52 -12.38
C ASN A 96 -7.51 -5.44 -12.89
N LYS A 97 -7.68 -4.18 -12.49
CA LYS A 97 -6.73 -3.11 -12.81
C LYS A 97 -5.88 -2.76 -11.59
N GLU A 98 -4.56 -2.82 -11.73
CA GLU A 98 -3.63 -2.25 -10.75
C GLU A 98 -3.71 -0.73 -10.78
N VAL A 99 -3.90 -0.13 -9.62
CA VAL A 99 -3.90 1.32 -9.43
C VAL A 99 -2.80 1.70 -8.47
N ASP A 100 -1.86 2.53 -8.92
CA ASP A 100 -0.78 3.06 -8.09
C ASP A 100 -1.38 3.97 -7.00
N ILE A 101 -1.12 3.64 -5.74
CA ILE A 101 -1.54 4.41 -4.55
C ILE A 101 -0.34 4.93 -3.76
N SER A 102 0.85 4.96 -4.37
CA SER A 102 2.09 5.39 -3.70
C SER A 102 2.02 6.86 -3.29
N LYS A 103 1.38 7.71 -4.10
CA LYS A 103 1.21 9.13 -3.79
C LYS A 103 0.35 9.33 -2.55
N GLU A 104 -0.75 8.61 -2.42
CA GLU A 104 -1.61 8.70 -1.23
C GLU A 104 -0.88 8.24 0.03
N LEU A 105 -0.03 7.22 -0.09
CA LEU A 105 0.83 6.79 1.02
C LEU A 105 1.84 7.88 1.41
N GLU A 106 2.46 8.56 0.44
CA GLU A 106 3.38 9.68 0.67
C GLU A 106 2.68 10.87 1.36
N ASP A 107 1.51 11.24 0.84
CA ASP A 107 0.67 12.31 1.39
C ASP A 107 0.28 12.01 2.85
N GLU A 108 -0.14 10.77 3.15
CA GLU A 108 -0.52 10.36 4.50
C GLU A 108 0.66 10.29 5.47
N LEU A 109 1.83 9.92 4.96
CA LEU A 109 3.07 9.96 5.72
C LEU A 109 3.57 11.38 5.97
N LYS A 110 2.95 12.41 5.36
CA LYS A 110 3.46 13.78 5.29
C LYS A 110 4.91 13.81 4.78
N LEU A 111 5.29 12.83 3.96
CA LEU A 111 6.60 12.78 3.34
C LEU A 111 6.56 13.75 2.17
N ILE A 112 6.96 14.99 2.44
CA ILE A 112 7.43 15.88 1.39
C ILE A 112 8.83 15.38 1.05
N LEU A 113 8.96 14.63 -0.05
CA LEU A 113 10.27 14.31 -0.65
C LEU A 113 10.86 15.57 -1.31
#